data_AF-A0A1F4ZBT6-F1
#
_entry.id   AF-A0A1F4ZBT6-F1
#
_cell.length_a   1.000
_cell.length_b   1.000
_cell.length_c   1.000
_cell.angle_alpha   90.00
_cell.angle_beta   90.00
_cell.angle_gamma   90.00
#
_symmetry.space_group_name_H-M   'P 1'
#
loop_
_entity.id
_entity.type
_entity.pdbx_description
1 polymer ?
#
loop_
_entity_poly.entity_id
_entity_poly.type
_entity_poly.pdbx_seq_one_letter_code
_entity_poly.pdbx_strand_id
1 'polypeptide(L)'
;MLVVDSLVWDDWNREHLARHHITPEEVEEVCNGDHQTTESYRKRIMVKGQTKTGKNLSIILSPEDTNLKPYGGGIYYVITAYYE
;
A
#
# COMPACT_ATOMS: atom_id res chain seq x y z
N MET A 1 3.66 -5.57 13.06
CA MET A 1 2.58 -4.87 12.36
C MET A 1 3.21 -3.71 11.61
N LEU A 2 2.92 -3.56 10.32
CA LEU A 2 3.30 -2.38 9.57
C LEU A 2 2.42 -1.22 10.05
N VAL A 3 3.00 -0.06 10.29
CA VAL A 3 2.25 1.16 10.58
C VAL A 3 2.55 2.14 9.45
N VAL A 4 1.54 2.47 8.65
CA VAL A 4 1.69 3.43 7.56
C VAL A 4 1.37 4.80 8.14
N ASP A 5 2.40 5.62 8.40
CA ASP A 5 2.21 6.98 8.89
C ASP A 5 1.75 7.91 7.76
N SER A 6 2.25 7.68 6.55
CA SER A 6 1.85 8.45 5.37
C SER A 6 2.11 7.69 4.08
N LEU A 7 1.33 8.03 3.04
CA LEU A 7 1.49 7.53 1.68
C LEU A 7 1.93 8.67 0.76
N VAL A 8 2.96 8.40 -0.05
CA VAL A 8 3.43 9.35 -1.06
C VAL A 8 2.65 9.13 -2.35
N TRP A 9 2.05 10.21 -2.82
CA TRP A 9 1.25 10.26 -4.03
C TRP A 9 1.83 11.25 -5.03
N ASP A 10 2.02 10.80 -6.27
CA ASP A 10 2.38 11.64 -7.41
C ASP A 10 1.45 11.36 -8.59
N ASP A 11 1.61 12.07 -9.71
CA ASP A 11 0.75 11.86 -10.87
C ASP A 11 0.90 10.45 -11.44
N TRP A 12 2.11 9.89 -11.44
CA TRP A 12 2.39 8.57 -12.00
C TRP A 12 1.65 7.46 -11.24
N ASN A 13 1.72 7.45 -9.90
CA ASN A 13 1.06 6.39 -9.13
C ASN A 13 -0.46 6.55 -9.09
N ARG A 14 -0.99 7.78 -9.10
CA ARG A 14 -2.43 8.04 -9.25
C ARG A 14 -2.94 7.54 -10.59
N GLU A 15 -2.25 7.85 -11.69
CA GLU A 15 -2.59 7.36 -13.03
C GLU A 15 -2.46 5.84 -13.14
N HIS A 16 -1.44 5.24 -12.51
CA HIS A 16 -1.27 3.79 -12.49
C HIS A 16 -2.43 3.09 -11.80
N LEU A 17 -2.84 3.55 -10.61
CA LEU A 17 -3.99 3.00 -9.90
C LEU A 17 -5.30 3.16 -10.66
N ALA A 18 -5.50 4.31 -11.32
CA ALA A 18 -6.69 4.56 -12.11
C ALA A 18 -6.86 3.53 -13.25
N ARG A 19 -5.76 3.02 -13.83
CA ARG A 19 -5.81 1.92 -14.82
C ARG A 19 -6.35 0.62 -14.25
N HIS A 20 -6.20 0.42 -12.94
CA HIS A 20 -6.78 -0.71 -12.19
C HIS A 20 -8.14 -0.37 -11.56
N HIS A 21 -8.72 0.79 -11.86
CA HIS A 21 -9.98 1.28 -11.27
C HIS A 21 -9.94 1.35 -9.74
N ILE A 22 -8.77 1.63 -9.17
CA ILE A 22 -8.57 1.77 -7.73
C ILE A 22 -8.33 3.24 -7.41
N THR A 23 -8.93 3.70 -6.33
CA THR A 23 -8.73 5.07 -5.85
C THR A 23 -7.69 5.12 -4.73
N PRO A 24 -6.99 6.27 -4.55
CA PRO A 24 -6.10 6.48 -3.40
C PRO A 24 -6.80 6.19 -2.05
N GLU A 25 -8.07 6.55 -1.94
CA GLU A 25 -8.87 6.35 -0.72
C GLU A 25 -9.06 4.87 -0.38
N GLU A 26 -9.23 3.98 -1.37
CA GLU A 26 -9.30 2.53 -1.12
C GLU A 26 -7.95 1.98 -0.61
N VAL A 27 -6.84 2.53 -1.12
CA VAL A 27 -5.49 2.17 -0.65
C VAL A 27 -5.28 2.65 0.79
N GLU A 28 -5.61 3.90 1.07
CA GLU A 28 -5.53 4.48 2.41
C GLU A 28 -6.39 3.69 3.41
N GLU A 29 -7.59 3.30 3.00
CA GLU A 29 -8.51 2.52 3.83
C GLU A 29 -7.93 1.17 4.23
N VAL A 30 -7.36 0.43 3.28
CA VAL A 30 -6.75 -0.87 3.55
C VAL A 30 -5.49 -0.73 4.40
N CYS A 31 -4.64 0.27 4.13
CA CYS A 31 -3.43 0.52 4.92
C CYS A 31 -3.72 0.93 6.37
N ASN A 32 -4.84 1.61 6.63
CA ASN A 32 -5.27 2.00 7.98
C ASN A 32 -6.18 0.96 8.67
N GLY A 33 -6.67 -0.04 7.93
CA GLY A 33 -7.55 -1.09 8.41
C GLY A 33 -6.84 -2.35 8.88
N ASP A 34 -7.61 -3.43 9.05
CA ASP A 34 -7.04 -4.76 9.28
C ASP A 34 -6.42 -5.29 7.98
N HIS A 35 -5.12 -5.60 8.04
CA HIS A 35 -4.37 -6.01 6.87
C HIS A 35 -3.24 -6.98 7.25
N GLN A 36 -2.86 -7.79 6.27
CA GLN A 36 -1.71 -8.67 6.34
C GLN A 36 -0.57 -8.09 5.51
N THR A 37 0.66 -8.23 5.99
CA THR A 37 1.84 -7.73 5.29
C THR A 37 2.84 -8.84 5.03
N THR A 38 3.37 -8.86 3.81
CA THR A 38 4.45 -9.77 3.42
C THR A 38 5.57 -8.97 2.77
N GLU A 39 6.79 -9.12 3.28
CA GLU A 39 7.97 -8.55 2.62
C GLU A 39 8.22 -9.28 1.30
N SER A 40 8.50 -8.51 0.26
CA SER A 40 8.80 -8.99 -1.09
C SER A 40 10.19 -8.52 -1.53
N TYR A 41 10.55 -8.83 -2.77
CA TYR A 41 11.85 -8.47 -3.33
C TYR A 41 12.12 -6.96 -3.25
N ARG A 42 13.40 -6.60 -3.04
CA ARG A 42 13.88 -5.19 -2.90
C ARG A 42 13.21 -4.42 -1.76
N LYS A 43 12.93 -5.09 -0.63
CA LYS A 43 12.32 -4.48 0.58
C LYS A 43 10.95 -3.84 0.32
N ARG A 44 10.27 -4.27 -0.73
CA ARG A 44 8.89 -3.87 -0.98
C ARG A 44 7.98 -4.63 -0.03
N ILE A 45 6.87 -4.03 0.31
CA ILE A 45 5.91 -4.62 1.25
C ILE A 45 4.61 -4.80 0.49
N MET A 46 4.14 -6.04 0.42
CA MET A 46 2.79 -6.34 -0.04
C MET A 46 1.85 -6.23 1.14
N VAL A 47 0.86 -5.36 1.03
CA VAL A 47 -0.24 -5.21 1.99
C VAL A 47 -1.48 -5.83 1.37
N LYS A 48 -2.14 -6.72 2.10
CA LYS A 48 -3.41 -7.32 1.70
C LYS A 48 -4.46 -7.02 2.73
N GLY A 49 -5.60 -6.51 2.31
CA GLY A 49 -6.73 -6.30 3.20
C GLY A 49 -8.02 -6.08 2.43
N GLN A 50 -9.08 -5.81 3.18
CA GLN A 50 -10.41 -5.64 2.62
C GLN A 50 -10.83 -4.18 2.71
N THR A 51 -11.36 -3.64 1.62
CA THR A 51 -12.05 -2.34 1.63
C THR A 51 -13.33 -2.43 2.47
N LYS A 52 -13.88 -1.31 2.92
CA LYS A 52 -15.18 -1.18 3.60
C LYS A 52 -16.33 -1.71 2.73
N THR A 53 -16.15 -1.74 1.41
CA THR A 53 -17.13 -2.32 0.48
C THR A 53 -17.05 -3.84 0.37
N GLY A 54 -16.08 -4.48 1.04
CA GLY A 54 -15.90 -5.93 1.07
C GLY A 54 -14.99 -6.47 -0.03
N LYS A 55 -14.41 -5.62 -0.88
CA LYS A 55 -13.45 -6.06 -1.91
C LYS A 55 -12.06 -6.28 -1.32
N ASN A 56 -11.42 -7.38 -1.69
CA ASN A 56 -10.03 -7.67 -1.31
C ASN A 56 -9.07 -6.91 -2.23
N LEU A 57 -8.08 -6.25 -1.63
CA LEU A 57 -7.10 -5.43 -2.33
C LEU A 57 -5.69 -5.86 -1.93
N SER A 58 -4.84 -6.04 -2.94
CA SER A 58 -3.40 -6.20 -2.79
C SER A 58 -2.70 -4.91 -3.19
N ILE A 59 -1.86 -4.35 -2.30
CA ILE A 59 -1.14 -3.10 -2.48
C ILE A 59 0.36 -3.39 -2.38
N ILE A 60 1.16 -2.78 -3.26
CA ILE A 60 2.62 -2.87 -3.21
C ILE A 60 3.19 -1.52 -2.78
N LEU A 61 3.84 -1.52 -1.62
CA LEU A 61 4.50 -0.36 -1.03
C LEU A 61 6.03 -0.45 -1.19
N SER A 62 6.66 0.69 -1.43
CA SER A 62 8.12 0.86 -1.28
C SER A 62 8.39 1.80 -0.11
N PRO A 63 9.19 1.42 0.90
CA PRO A 63 9.63 2.38 1.91
C PRO A 63 10.49 3.45 1.25
N GLU A 64 10.33 4.71 1.67
CA GLU A 64 11.24 5.79 1.24
C GLU A 64 12.62 5.63 1.88
N ASP A 65 12.67 5.31 3.17
CA ASP A 65 13.92 4.98 3.85
C ASP A 65 14.26 3.50 3.64
N THR A 66 15.32 3.24 2.87
CA THR A 66 15.81 1.88 2.64
C THR A 66 16.36 1.21 3.89
N ASN A 67 16.58 1.95 4.99
CA ASN A 67 16.99 1.42 6.29
C ASN A 67 15.81 1.17 7.25
N LEU A 68 14.57 1.51 6.85
CA LEU A 68 13.38 1.23 7.65
C LEU A 68 13.35 -0.25 8.00
N LYS A 69 13.16 -0.53 9.28
CA LYS A 69 12.82 -1.87 9.70
C LYS A 69 11.46 -2.21 9.09
N PRO A 70 11.27 -3.41 8.52
CA PRO A 70 10.03 -3.79 7.83
C PRO A 70 8.77 -3.75 8.71
N TYR A 71 8.95 -3.63 10.03
CA TYR A 71 7.87 -3.52 11.00
C TYR A 71 8.12 -2.28 11.88
N GLY A 72 7.33 -1.23 11.65
CA GLY A 72 7.43 0.08 12.29
C GLY A 72 6.54 1.10 11.60
N GLY A 73 6.54 2.34 12.12
CA GLY A 73 5.98 3.51 11.44
C GLY A 73 6.86 3.96 10.29
N GLY A 74 6.27 4.34 9.16
CA GLY A 74 7.02 4.85 8.01
C GLY A 74 6.18 5.57 6.97
N ILE A 75 6.90 6.25 6.08
CA ILE A 75 6.35 6.86 4.87
C ILE A 75 6.61 5.91 3.70
N TYR A 76 5.56 5.60 2.96
CA TYR A 76 5.60 4.60 1.90
C TYR A 76 5.14 5.18 0.57
N TYR A 77 5.87 4.86 -0.49
CA TYR A 77 5.46 5.12 -1.85
C TYR A 77 4.56 4.00 -2.36
N VAL A 78 3.40 4.34 -2.90
CA VAL A 78 2.47 3.37 -3.51
C VAL A 78 2.92 3.08 -4.93
N ILE A 79 3.34 1.84 -5.20
CA ILE A 79 3.77 1.43 -6.54
C ILE A 79 2.57 1.07 -7.40
N THR A 80 1.70 0.21 -6.87
CA THR A 80 0.51 -0.30 -7.56
C THR A 80 -0.43 -0.97 -6.55
N ALA A 81 -1.67 -1.16 -6.96
CA ALA A 81 -2.64 -1.99 -6.25
C ALA A 81 -3.57 -2.66 -7.26
N TYR A 82 -4.14 -3.79 -6.89
CA TYR A 82 -5.09 -4.54 -7.70
C TYR A 82 -6.06 -5.32 -6.80
N TYR A 83 -7.30 -5.48 -7.27
CA TYR A 83 -8.25 -6.38 -6.63
C TYR A 83 -7.81 -7.84 -6.81
N GLU A 84 -8.08 -8.67 -5.80
CA GLU A 84 -7.93 -10.14 -5.90
C GLU A 84 -9.14 -10.80 -6.59
#